data_AF-A0A7X7RMR1-F1
#
_entry.id   AF-A0A7X7RMR1-F1
#
_cell.length_a   1.000
_cell.length_b   1.000
_cell.length_c   1.000
_cell.angle_alpha   90.00
_cell.angle_beta   90.00
_cell.angle_gamma   90.00
#
_symmetry.space_group_name_H-M   'P 1'
#
loop_
_entity.id
_entity.type
_entity.pdbx_description
1 polymer ?
#
loop_
_entity_poly.entity_id
_entity_poly.type
_entity_poly.pdbx_seq_one_letter_code
_entity_poly.pdbx_strand_id
1 'polypeptide(L)'
;YRGEHDNRTPDWLSNLYPEYVDDRAMYVCRADSNGGRDRIRSKEFVETIGDSSALDANKFRDNESNGANTRNRAVECCSYFYEFSVATHGWGKDGKWPDGDYSALREYKVAQMSYGDGNSGTDAAGNPLPYSASRIPIIRCYHHWRDMRLYGVAYSDRSSRRATKQFITLNVAYAGNVFVGPPWWEGTLHPGESRD
;
A
#
# COMPACT_ATOMS: atom_id res chain seq x y z
N TYR A 1 -13.12 -12.98 -6.52
CA TYR A 1 -11.70 -13.34 -6.32
C TYR A 1 -11.46 -14.02 -4.98
N ARG A 2 -11.06 -13.35 -3.88
CA ARG A 2 -10.55 -14.04 -2.66
C ARG A 2 -11.38 -15.24 -2.17
N GLY A 3 -12.71 -15.11 -2.11
CA GLY A 3 -13.59 -16.19 -1.67
C GLY A 3 -13.59 -17.44 -2.56
N GLU A 4 -13.15 -17.31 -3.81
CA GLU A 4 -13.01 -18.40 -4.80
C GLU A 4 -11.56 -18.91 -4.92
N HIS A 5 -10.61 -18.24 -4.25
CA HIS A 5 -9.17 -18.52 -4.36
C HIS A 5 -8.55 -18.70 -2.96
N ASP A 6 -9.21 -19.43 -2.05
CA ASP A 6 -8.71 -19.74 -0.70
C ASP A 6 -8.23 -18.51 0.11
N ASN A 7 -8.98 -17.41 0.00
CA ASN A 7 -8.64 -16.09 0.56
C ASN A 7 -7.34 -15.46 0.03
N ARG A 8 -6.74 -16.03 -1.01
CA ARG A 8 -5.54 -15.51 -1.65
C ARG A 8 -5.90 -14.29 -2.48
N THR A 9 -4.99 -13.31 -2.47
CA THR A 9 -5.08 -12.14 -3.35
C THR A 9 -4.45 -12.45 -4.71
N PRO A 10 -4.89 -11.79 -5.80
CA PRO A 10 -4.25 -11.96 -7.09
C PRO A 10 -2.79 -11.51 -7.02
N ASP A 11 -1.93 -12.08 -7.88
CA ASP A 11 -0.50 -11.76 -7.88
C ASP A 11 -0.21 -10.31 -8.24
N TRP A 12 -1.03 -9.75 -9.13
CA TRP A 12 -1.05 -8.35 -9.55
C TRP A 12 -2.50 -7.86 -9.65
N LEU A 13 -2.73 -6.55 -9.55
CA LEU A 13 -4.07 -5.98 -9.67
C LEU A 13 -4.65 -6.31 -11.05
N SER A 14 -3.83 -6.24 -12.11
CA SER A 14 -4.19 -6.59 -13.48
C SER A 14 -4.74 -8.01 -13.65
N ASN A 15 -4.42 -8.95 -12.76
CA ASN A 15 -4.98 -10.31 -12.83
C ASN A 15 -6.48 -10.39 -12.51
N LEU A 16 -7.09 -9.30 -12.03
CA LEU A 16 -8.55 -9.21 -11.94
C LEU A 16 -9.22 -9.06 -13.31
N TYR A 17 -8.48 -8.64 -14.34
CA TYR A 17 -8.98 -8.52 -15.70
C TYR A 17 -8.96 -9.87 -16.44
N PRO A 18 -9.95 -10.18 -17.27
CA PRO A 18 -11.25 -9.50 -17.40
C PRO A 18 -12.30 -10.03 -16.42
N GLU A 19 -12.03 -11.16 -15.75
CA GLU A 19 -13.05 -11.98 -15.08
C GLU A 19 -13.78 -11.26 -13.94
N TYR A 20 -13.08 -10.44 -13.15
CA TYR A 20 -13.65 -9.71 -12.02
C TYR A 20 -13.80 -8.21 -12.27
N VAL A 21 -12.97 -7.66 -13.16
CA VAL A 21 -13.02 -6.26 -13.61
C VAL A 21 -12.70 -6.24 -15.10
N ASP A 22 -13.74 -6.11 -15.92
CA ASP A 22 -13.67 -6.19 -17.39
C ASP A 22 -13.44 -4.83 -18.07
N ASP A 23 -13.51 -3.72 -17.33
CA ASP A 23 -13.18 -2.40 -17.82
C ASP A 23 -11.73 -2.02 -17.49
N ARG A 24 -10.90 -1.89 -18.53
CA ARG A 24 -9.50 -1.46 -18.40
C ARG A 24 -9.36 -0.05 -17.83
N ALA A 25 -10.35 0.82 -18.00
CA ALA A 25 -10.32 2.17 -17.47
C ALA A 25 -10.31 2.19 -15.93
N MET A 26 -10.79 1.13 -15.26
CA MET A 26 -10.78 1.02 -13.79
C MET A 26 -9.38 0.86 -13.19
N TYR A 27 -8.38 0.49 -13.98
CA TYR A 27 -6.98 0.38 -13.53
C TYR A 27 -6.26 1.74 -13.57
N VAL A 28 -6.87 2.76 -14.17
CA VAL A 28 -6.29 4.09 -14.33
C VAL A 28 -7.06 5.10 -13.49
N CYS A 29 -6.35 5.79 -12.61
CA CYS A 29 -6.94 6.85 -11.82
C CYS A 29 -7.24 8.05 -12.72
N ARG A 30 -8.44 8.65 -12.59
CA ARG A 30 -8.81 9.85 -13.35
C ARG A 30 -7.93 11.08 -13.04
N ALA A 31 -7.34 11.14 -11.85
CA ALA A 31 -6.40 12.19 -11.46
C ALA A 31 -4.96 11.91 -11.91
N ASP A 32 -4.69 10.74 -12.49
CA ASP A 32 -3.37 10.43 -13.03
C ASP A 32 -3.20 11.04 -14.43
N SER A 33 -2.47 12.15 -14.49
CA SER A 33 -2.16 12.84 -15.73
C SER A 33 -1.35 12.01 -16.73
N ASN A 34 -0.69 10.95 -16.28
CA ASN A 34 0.12 10.06 -17.11
C ASN A 34 -0.64 8.79 -17.54
N GLY A 35 -1.93 8.67 -17.19
CA GLY A 35 -2.79 7.58 -17.63
C GLY A 35 -2.29 6.19 -17.22
N GLY A 36 -1.70 6.05 -16.04
CA GLY A 36 -1.21 4.79 -15.48
C GLY A 36 0.05 4.25 -16.14
N ARG A 37 0.79 5.07 -16.90
CA ARG A 37 2.03 4.67 -17.60
C ARG A 37 3.32 5.03 -16.87
N ASP A 38 3.26 5.95 -15.91
CA ASP A 38 4.43 6.40 -15.15
C ASP A 38 4.47 5.76 -13.74
N ARG A 39 5.34 6.25 -12.89
CA ARG A 39 5.47 5.90 -11.49
C ARG A 39 4.17 6.10 -10.70
N ILE A 40 3.94 5.16 -9.79
CA ILE A 40 2.87 5.15 -8.80
C ILE A 40 2.83 6.46 -7.97
N ARG A 41 3.99 6.91 -7.51
CA ARG A 41 4.17 8.17 -6.78
C ARG A 41 4.92 9.15 -7.67
N SER A 42 4.27 10.21 -8.14
CA SER A 42 4.90 11.17 -9.05
C SER A 42 6.15 11.81 -8.43
N LYS A 43 7.12 12.22 -9.26
CA LYS A 43 8.37 12.82 -8.78
C LYS A 43 8.09 14.04 -7.92
N GLU A 44 7.19 14.88 -8.40
CA GLU A 44 6.74 16.07 -7.70
C GLU A 44 6.08 15.73 -6.35
N PHE A 45 5.26 14.68 -6.28
CA PHE A 45 4.67 14.25 -5.02
C PHE A 45 5.76 13.87 -4.01
N VAL A 46 6.70 13.01 -4.41
CA VAL A 46 7.82 12.54 -3.59
C VAL A 46 8.68 13.71 -3.10
N GLU A 47 9.03 14.65 -3.98
CA GLU A 47 9.78 15.87 -3.65
C GLU A 47 9.00 16.76 -2.68
N THR A 48 7.70 16.93 -2.90
CA THR A 48 6.85 17.80 -2.07
C THR A 48 6.70 17.28 -0.64
N ILE A 49 6.57 15.96 -0.47
CA ILE A 49 6.45 15.35 0.86
C ILE A 49 7.81 15.17 1.55
N GLY A 50 8.93 15.42 0.85
CA GLY A 50 10.27 15.22 1.39
C GLY A 50 10.56 13.78 1.79
N ASP A 51 9.93 12.81 1.12
CA ASP A 51 10.04 11.37 1.43
C ASP A 51 10.85 10.67 0.34
N SER A 52 11.37 9.49 0.67
CA SER A 52 11.87 8.53 -0.31
C SER A 52 11.51 7.15 0.18
N SER A 53 11.01 6.29 -0.71
CA SER A 53 10.72 4.91 -0.31
C SER A 53 10.95 3.93 -1.44
N ALA A 54 11.21 2.68 -1.06
CA ALA A 54 11.39 1.59 -2.02
C ALA A 54 10.23 1.51 -3.02
N LEU A 55 9.01 1.92 -2.61
CA LEU A 55 7.81 1.92 -3.44
C LEU A 55 7.94 2.69 -4.76
N ASP A 56 8.92 3.59 -4.89
CA ASP A 56 9.15 4.33 -6.14
C ASP A 56 9.80 3.48 -7.25
N ALA A 57 10.34 2.31 -6.89
CA ALA A 57 11.02 1.42 -7.82
C ALA A 57 10.07 0.78 -8.82
N ASN A 58 10.54 0.61 -10.07
CA ASN A 58 9.75 0.04 -11.17
C ASN A 58 9.21 -1.37 -10.87
N LYS A 59 9.89 -2.14 -10.02
CA LYS A 59 9.49 -3.50 -9.65
C LYS A 59 8.11 -3.59 -8.99
N PHE A 60 7.57 -2.50 -8.46
CA PHE A 60 6.26 -2.43 -7.82
C PHE A 60 5.13 -2.04 -8.79
N ARG A 61 5.46 -1.71 -10.03
CA ARG A 61 4.50 -1.25 -11.03
C ARG A 61 3.91 -2.44 -11.78
N ASP A 62 2.59 -2.53 -11.79
CA ASP A 62 1.83 -3.60 -12.46
C ASP A 62 1.92 -3.50 -13.99
N ASN A 63 2.17 -2.31 -14.54
CA ASN A 63 2.30 -2.10 -15.98
C ASN A 63 3.73 -2.27 -16.52
N GLU A 64 4.74 -2.44 -15.66
CA GLU A 64 6.12 -2.65 -16.07
C GLU A 64 6.43 -4.15 -16.27
N SER A 65 7.30 -4.47 -17.23
CA SER A 65 7.83 -5.83 -17.37
C SER A 65 8.87 -6.06 -16.28
N ASN A 66 8.44 -6.47 -15.10
CA ASN A 66 9.34 -6.91 -14.03
C ASN A 66 9.57 -8.44 -14.09
N GLY A 67 10.56 -8.94 -13.35
CA GLY A 67 10.96 -10.37 -13.40
C GLY A 67 9.89 -11.36 -12.93
N ALA A 68 8.77 -10.89 -12.35
CA ALA A 68 7.63 -11.69 -11.95
C ALA A 68 6.54 -11.62 -13.03
N ASN A 69 6.70 -12.45 -14.07
CA ASN A 69 5.87 -12.48 -15.29
C ASN A 69 4.40 -12.91 -15.11
N THR A 70 3.85 -12.89 -13.89
CA THR A 70 2.46 -13.32 -13.63
C THR A 70 1.41 -12.23 -13.87
N ARG A 71 1.81 -10.98 -14.16
CA ARG A 71 0.90 -9.88 -14.48
C ARG A 71 0.04 -10.17 -15.71
N ASN A 72 -1.17 -9.62 -15.77
CA ASN A 72 -1.98 -9.69 -16.98
C ASN A 72 -1.55 -8.60 -17.98
N ARG A 73 -0.88 -9.01 -19.07
CA ARG A 73 -0.38 -8.11 -20.11
C ARG A 73 -1.46 -7.39 -20.91
N ALA A 74 -2.73 -7.83 -20.82
CA ALA A 74 -3.86 -7.13 -21.44
C ALA A 74 -4.18 -5.80 -20.74
N VAL A 75 -3.66 -5.57 -19.53
CA VAL A 75 -3.71 -4.29 -18.83
C VAL A 75 -2.33 -3.63 -18.98
N GLU A 76 -2.27 -2.61 -19.82
CA GLU A 76 -1.03 -1.87 -20.15
C GLU A 76 -0.75 -0.69 -19.22
N CYS A 77 -1.75 -0.26 -18.44
CA CYS A 77 -1.68 0.91 -17.59
C CYS A 77 -2.23 0.58 -16.21
N CYS A 78 -1.56 1.03 -15.16
CA CYS A 78 -2.05 0.92 -13.79
C CYS A 78 -1.55 2.10 -12.96
N SER A 79 -2.46 2.91 -12.43
CA SER A 79 -2.12 4.08 -11.59
C SER A 79 -1.95 3.73 -10.10
N TYR A 80 -2.29 2.51 -9.72
CA TYR A 80 -2.44 2.14 -8.32
C TYR A 80 -1.25 1.34 -7.81
N PHE A 81 -0.86 1.61 -6.56
CA PHE A 81 0.00 0.67 -5.86
C PHE A 81 -0.83 -0.48 -5.31
N TYR A 82 -0.40 -1.69 -5.60
CA TYR A 82 -1.02 -2.91 -5.11
C TYR A 82 -0.11 -3.55 -4.05
N GLU A 83 -0.50 -3.35 -2.78
CA GLU A 83 0.31 -3.70 -1.60
C GLU A 83 0.46 -5.22 -1.42
N PHE A 84 -0.45 -6.02 -1.99
CA PHE A 84 -0.44 -7.48 -1.92
C PHE A 84 0.01 -8.13 -3.23
N SER A 85 0.94 -7.47 -3.94
CA SER A 85 1.55 -8.03 -5.14
C SER A 85 2.60 -9.09 -4.82
N VAL A 86 3.02 -9.84 -5.85
CA VAL A 86 4.20 -10.72 -5.78
C VAL A 86 5.53 -9.99 -5.94
N ALA A 87 5.53 -8.65 -5.97
CA ALA A 87 6.75 -7.87 -6.11
C ALA A 87 7.69 -8.12 -4.93
N THR A 88 8.96 -8.41 -5.22
CA THR A 88 9.99 -8.58 -4.18
C THR A 88 10.42 -7.21 -3.65
N HIS A 89 10.33 -6.98 -2.34
CA HIS A 89 10.56 -5.64 -1.78
C HIS A 89 12.00 -5.40 -1.31
N GLY A 90 12.70 -6.44 -0.89
CA GLY A 90 14.10 -6.36 -0.42
C GLY A 90 14.26 -5.83 1.00
N TRP A 91 13.15 -5.61 1.71
CA TRP A 91 13.12 -5.41 3.15
C TRP A 91 13.38 -6.76 3.83
N GLY A 92 14.04 -6.75 4.99
CA GLY A 92 14.14 -7.95 5.83
C GLY A 92 12.79 -8.30 6.47
N LYS A 93 12.68 -9.49 7.08
CA LYS A 93 11.55 -9.78 7.98
C LYS A 93 11.64 -8.92 9.23
N ASP A 94 10.51 -8.65 9.87
CA ASP A 94 10.53 -8.12 11.23
C ASP A 94 11.13 -9.17 12.20
N GLY A 95 11.90 -8.73 13.18
CA GLY A 95 12.62 -9.61 14.10
C GLY A 95 11.69 -10.43 15.00
N LYS A 96 10.43 -10.01 15.18
CA LYS A 96 9.43 -10.72 15.98
C LYS A 96 8.64 -11.76 15.18
N TRP A 97 8.84 -11.85 13.87
CA TRP A 97 8.14 -12.82 13.04
C TRP A 97 8.79 -14.21 13.12
N PRO A 98 7.99 -15.29 13.05
CA PRO A 98 8.49 -16.64 12.86
C PRO A 98 9.43 -16.75 11.65
N ASP A 99 10.19 -17.84 11.57
CA ASP A 99 10.99 -18.11 10.39
C ASP A 99 10.10 -18.47 9.19
N GLY A 100 10.44 -17.90 8.03
CA GLY A 100 9.65 -18.01 6.81
C GLY A 100 10.20 -17.12 5.70
N ASP A 101 9.66 -17.30 4.50
CA ASP A 101 9.93 -16.43 3.36
C ASP A 101 8.90 -15.30 3.30
N TYR A 102 9.39 -14.06 3.41
CA TYR A 102 8.60 -12.83 3.34
C TYR A 102 9.11 -11.90 2.24
N SER A 103 9.81 -12.45 1.25
CA SER A 103 10.49 -11.66 0.21
C SER A 103 9.53 -10.93 -0.72
N ALA A 104 8.36 -11.51 -1.00
CA ALA A 104 7.29 -10.90 -1.77
C ALA A 104 6.33 -10.10 -0.87
N LEU A 105 5.77 -9.04 -1.45
CA LEU A 105 4.92 -8.08 -0.72
C LEU A 105 3.68 -8.75 -0.11
N ARG A 106 3.00 -9.65 -0.82
CA ARG A 106 1.83 -10.34 -0.28
C ARG A 106 2.16 -11.13 0.99
N GLU A 107 3.26 -11.88 1.02
CA GLU A 107 3.69 -12.64 2.21
C GLU A 107 4.04 -11.69 3.35
N TYR A 108 4.74 -10.60 3.05
CA TYR A 108 5.06 -9.56 4.02
C TYR A 108 3.81 -8.89 4.61
N LYS A 109 2.80 -8.57 3.78
CA LYS A 109 1.55 -7.95 4.24
C LYS A 109 0.66 -8.91 5.02
N VAL A 110 0.60 -10.19 4.63
CA VAL A 110 -0.08 -11.22 5.41
C VAL A 110 0.59 -11.41 6.77
N ALA A 111 1.92 -11.33 6.84
CA ALA A 111 2.66 -11.36 8.10
C ALA A 111 2.37 -10.13 8.96
N GLN A 112 2.34 -8.91 8.38
CA GLN A 112 1.89 -7.69 9.07
C GLN A 112 0.48 -7.85 9.67
N MET A 113 -0.46 -8.49 8.95
CA MET A 113 -1.80 -8.76 9.48
C MET A 113 -1.86 -9.85 10.56
N SER A 114 -0.85 -10.73 10.62
CA SER A 114 -0.83 -11.86 11.55
C SER A 114 -0.04 -11.53 12.82
N TYR A 115 1.00 -10.72 12.70
CA TYR A 115 2.00 -10.50 13.76
C TYR A 115 2.26 -9.03 14.06
N GLY A 116 1.82 -8.10 13.21
CA GLY A 116 2.19 -6.68 13.33
C GLY A 116 3.62 -6.43 12.88
N ASP A 117 4.15 -5.25 13.16
CA ASP A 117 5.57 -4.92 13.03
C ASP A 117 5.95 -3.76 13.98
N GLY A 118 7.19 -3.29 13.91
CA GLY A 118 7.65 -2.15 14.73
C GLY A 118 6.83 -0.85 14.64
N ASN A 119 5.94 -0.69 13.65
CA ASN A 119 5.08 0.49 13.49
C ASN A 119 3.63 0.26 13.95
N SER A 120 3.29 -0.97 14.34
CA SER A 120 1.91 -1.38 14.65
C SER A 120 1.46 -1.09 16.10
N GLY A 121 2.36 -0.55 16.93
CA GLY A 121 2.18 -0.53 18.38
C GLY A 121 2.50 -1.88 19.02
N THR A 122 2.48 -1.96 20.35
CA THR A 122 2.80 -3.20 21.07
C THR A 122 1.80 -3.48 22.18
N ASP A 123 1.63 -4.77 22.50
CA ASP A 123 0.92 -5.20 23.70
C ASP A 123 1.73 -4.91 24.99
N ALA A 124 1.17 -5.24 26.16
CA ALA A 124 1.84 -5.02 27.44
C ALA A 124 3.14 -5.84 27.61
N ALA A 125 3.34 -6.89 26.81
CA ALA A 125 4.55 -7.71 26.78
C ALA A 125 5.57 -7.21 25.73
N GLY A 126 5.27 -6.13 25.02
CA GLY A 126 6.13 -5.55 23.99
C GLY A 126 6.10 -6.32 22.67
N ASN A 127 5.09 -7.17 22.43
CA ASN A 127 4.91 -7.83 21.14
C ASN A 127 4.16 -6.90 20.19
N PRO A 128 4.56 -6.81 18.91
CA PRO A 128 3.82 -6.04 17.92
C PRO A 128 2.36 -6.47 17.80
N LEU A 129 1.47 -5.52 17.54
CA LEU A 129 0.04 -5.79 17.39
C LEU A 129 -0.32 -6.06 15.92
N PRO A 130 -1.03 -7.16 15.60
CA PRO A 130 -1.42 -7.44 14.23
C PRO A 130 -2.25 -6.31 13.60
N TYR A 131 -1.94 -5.97 12.35
CA TYR A 131 -2.73 -4.97 11.63
C TYR A 131 -4.12 -5.49 11.31
N SER A 132 -5.14 -4.66 11.57
CA SER A 132 -6.51 -4.95 11.16
C SER A 132 -6.64 -4.98 9.64
N ALA A 133 -7.33 -6.00 9.12
CA ALA A 133 -7.74 -6.11 7.72
C ALA A 133 -8.52 -4.87 7.23
N SER A 134 -9.23 -4.17 8.11
CA SER A 134 -9.99 -2.96 7.77
C SER A 134 -9.13 -1.69 7.74
N ARG A 135 -7.82 -1.81 7.98
CA ARG A 135 -6.88 -0.68 8.06
C ARG A 135 -5.69 -0.84 7.13
N ILE A 136 -5.16 -2.05 7.00
CA ILE A 136 -4.04 -2.30 6.09
C ILE A 136 -4.51 -2.11 4.64
N PRO A 137 -3.88 -1.22 3.86
CA PRO A 137 -4.26 -1.01 2.48
C PRO A 137 -3.90 -2.21 1.62
N ILE A 138 -4.80 -2.57 0.71
CA ILE A 138 -4.52 -3.48 -0.42
C ILE A 138 -4.28 -2.70 -1.71
N ILE A 139 -4.97 -1.58 -1.91
CA ILE A 139 -4.80 -0.68 -3.06
C ILE A 139 -4.58 0.74 -2.54
N ARG A 140 -3.63 1.46 -3.13
CA ARG A 140 -3.33 2.85 -2.79
C ARG A 140 -3.22 3.72 -4.03
N CYS A 141 -3.87 4.88 -3.98
CA CYS A 141 -3.81 5.90 -5.02
C CYS A 141 -3.16 7.16 -4.48
N TYR A 142 -2.05 7.55 -5.09
CA TYR A 142 -1.29 8.75 -4.71
C TYR A 142 -1.63 9.96 -5.57
N HIS A 143 -2.40 9.84 -6.64
CA HIS A 143 -2.64 10.93 -7.59
C HIS A 143 -3.54 12.06 -7.05
N HIS A 144 -4.28 11.80 -5.97
CA HIS A 144 -5.18 12.77 -5.33
C HIS A 144 -4.52 13.59 -4.21
N TRP A 145 -3.19 13.57 -4.10
CA TRP A 145 -2.46 14.19 -2.99
C TRP A 145 -2.70 15.69 -2.80
N ARG A 146 -3.15 16.39 -3.85
CA ARG A 146 -3.46 17.83 -3.81
C ARG A 146 -4.88 18.17 -3.37
N ASP A 147 -5.80 17.21 -3.43
CA ASP A 147 -7.23 17.49 -3.29
C ASP A 147 -7.58 18.00 -1.90
N MET A 148 -6.83 17.55 -0.88
CA MET A 148 -6.98 18.03 0.49
C MET A 148 -5.73 17.74 1.36
N ARG A 149 -5.85 18.09 2.64
CA ARG A 149 -4.91 17.73 3.71
C ARG A 149 -5.68 17.10 4.87
N LEU A 150 -5.04 16.18 5.59
CA LEU A 150 -5.58 15.60 6.82
C LEU A 150 -4.52 15.61 7.93
N TYR A 151 -4.92 15.36 9.17
CA TYR A 151 -3.96 15.15 10.24
C TYR A 151 -3.47 13.70 10.25
N GLY A 152 -2.15 13.54 10.26
CA GLY A 152 -1.47 12.25 10.21
C GLY A 152 -0.01 12.38 10.65
N VAL A 153 0.65 11.25 10.87
CA VAL A 153 2.09 11.21 11.16
C VAL A 153 2.85 11.09 9.83
N ALA A 154 3.85 11.94 9.61
CA ALA A 154 4.74 11.81 8.46
C ALA A 154 5.72 10.65 8.68
N TYR A 155 6.16 9.99 7.59
CA TYR A 155 7.17 8.93 7.69
C TYR A 155 8.49 9.44 8.31
N SER A 156 8.90 10.67 7.98
CA SER A 156 10.07 11.34 8.53
C SER A 156 10.00 11.53 10.04
N ASP A 157 8.79 11.71 10.57
CA ASP A 157 8.53 12.01 11.98
C ASP A 157 7.96 10.82 12.75
N ARG A 158 7.98 9.61 12.15
CA ARG A 158 7.32 8.40 12.68
C ARG A 158 7.71 8.05 14.12
N SER A 159 8.94 8.33 14.51
CA SER A 159 9.44 8.09 15.87
C SER A 159 8.81 9.01 16.91
N SER A 160 8.53 10.26 16.54
CA SER A 160 7.88 11.23 17.42
C SER A 160 6.38 10.97 17.60
N ARG A 161 5.78 10.22 16.66
CA ARG A 161 4.32 10.00 16.54
C ARG A 161 3.50 11.29 16.51
N ARG A 162 4.13 12.43 16.24
CA ARG A 162 3.48 13.74 16.22
C ARG A 162 2.59 13.88 14.98
N ALA A 163 1.31 14.15 15.21
CA ALA A 163 0.36 14.46 14.15
C ALA A 163 0.60 15.85 13.57
N THR A 164 0.72 15.94 12.25
CA THR A 164 0.81 17.20 11.50
C THR A 164 -0.12 17.17 10.29
N LYS A 165 -0.31 18.31 9.61
CA LYS A 165 -1.11 18.33 8.38
C LYS A 165 -0.31 17.66 7.25
N GLN A 166 -0.84 16.55 6.77
CA GLN A 166 -0.26 15.71 5.73
C GLN A 166 -1.05 15.81 4.43
N PHE A 167 -0.33 15.56 3.33
CA PHE A 167 -0.91 15.20 2.03
C PHE A 167 -1.77 13.94 2.15
N ILE A 168 -2.58 13.64 1.14
CA ILE A 168 -3.45 12.47 1.19
C ILE A 168 -3.05 11.36 0.21
N THR A 169 -3.47 10.16 0.55
CA THR A 169 -3.53 8.97 -0.29
C THR A 169 -4.91 8.38 -0.11
N LEU A 170 -5.55 7.98 -1.21
CA LEU A 170 -6.80 7.21 -1.14
C LEU A 170 -6.44 5.74 -1.04
N ASN A 171 -7.04 5.04 -0.08
CA ASN A 171 -6.72 3.65 0.19
C ASN A 171 -7.99 2.80 0.15
N VAL A 172 -7.87 1.59 -0.40
CA VAL A 172 -8.81 0.50 -0.18
C VAL A 172 -8.15 -0.44 0.81
N ALA A 173 -8.79 -0.70 1.94
CA ALA A 173 -8.31 -1.67 2.92
C ALA A 173 -8.48 -3.10 2.43
N TYR A 174 -7.71 -4.04 2.98
CA TYR A 174 -7.84 -5.47 2.70
C TYR A 174 -9.28 -5.98 2.94
N ALA A 175 -10.02 -5.45 3.90
CA ALA A 175 -11.43 -5.79 4.13
C ALA A 175 -12.41 -5.17 3.12
N GLY A 176 -11.96 -4.25 2.27
CA GLY A 176 -12.75 -3.62 1.21
C GLY A 176 -13.28 -2.22 1.51
N ASN A 177 -13.13 -1.72 2.75
CA ASN A 177 -13.51 -0.35 3.07
C ASN A 177 -12.53 0.68 2.46
N VAL A 178 -13.05 1.84 2.06
CA VAL A 178 -12.27 2.94 1.50
C VAL A 178 -11.98 3.97 2.59
N PHE A 179 -10.74 4.47 2.65
CA PHE A 179 -10.35 5.51 3.60
C PHE A 179 -9.27 6.43 3.04
N VAL A 180 -9.23 7.65 3.56
CA VAL A 180 -8.19 8.64 3.24
C VAL A 180 -7.13 8.58 4.35
N GLY A 181 -5.86 8.47 3.98
CA GLY A 181 -4.73 8.43 4.91
C GLY A 181 -3.57 9.31 4.45
N PRO A 182 -2.55 9.54 5.29
CA PRO A 182 -1.33 10.23 4.89
C PRO A 182 -0.50 9.40 3.90
N PRO A 183 0.56 9.97 3.29
CA PRO A 183 1.42 9.25 2.35
C PRO A 183 2.03 7.98 2.93
N TRP A 184 2.29 7.99 4.24
CA TRP A 184 2.69 6.83 5.02
C TRP A 184 1.46 6.27 5.73
N TRP A 185 0.95 5.11 5.29
CA TRP A 185 -0.38 4.65 5.72
C TRP A 185 -0.43 4.27 7.22
N GLU A 186 0.67 3.79 7.79
CA GLU A 186 0.79 3.52 9.24
C GLU A 186 0.74 4.82 10.08
N GLY A 187 0.87 5.99 9.44
CA GLY A 187 0.71 7.30 10.07
C GLY A 187 -0.74 7.79 10.14
N THR A 188 -1.72 6.99 9.70
CA THR A 188 -3.15 7.34 9.79
C THR A 188 -3.58 7.44 11.26
N LEU A 189 -4.17 8.57 11.65
CA LEU A 189 -4.76 8.71 12.98
C LEU A 189 -6.07 7.94 13.09
N HIS A 190 -6.29 7.30 14.22
CA HIS A 190 -7.47 6.50 14.49
C HIS A 190 -8.48 7.22 15.39
N PRO A 191 -9.77 6.88 15.32
CA PRO A 191 -10.76 7.40 16.25
C PRO A 191 -10.33 7.15 17.70
N GLY A 192 -10.21 8.22 18.48
CA GLY A 192 -9.73 8.17 19.86
C GLY A 192 -8.22 8.45 20.02
N GLU A 193 -7.44 8.51 18.95
CA GLU A 193 -6.07 9.02 18.99
C GLU A 193 -6.10 10.56 18.95
N SER A 194 -5.56 11.20 19.98
CA SER A 194 -5.44 12.66 20.02
C SER A 194 -4.27 13.13 19.16
N ARG A 195 -4.40 14.37 18.67
CA ARG A 195 -3.31 15.14 18.03
C ARG A 195 -2.18 15.46 19.02
N ASP A 196 -2.49 15.41 20.31
CA ASP A 196 -1.71 15.91 21.44
C ASP A 196 -1.17 14.75 22.27
#